data_AF-A0A2G2NH03-F1
#
_entry.id   AF-A0A2G2NH03-F1
#
_cell.length_a   1.000
_cell.length_b   1.000
_cell.length_c   1.000
_cell.angle_alpha   90.00
_cell.angle_beta   90.00
_cell.angle_gamma   90.00
#
_symmetry.space_group_name_H-M   'P 1'
#
loop_
_entity.id
_entity.type
_entity.pdbx_description
1 polymer ?
#
loop_
_entity_poly.entity_id
_entity_poly.type
_entity_poly.pdbx_seq_one_letter_code
_entity_poly.pdbx_strand_id
1 'polypeptide(L)'
;MDIVAVSNSNVLDYLNDPSPRTLGRSALEWLDQLQKPTIIRVAGRDRSRTRAMATLLHGNEPSGLFALHRWLLEQHTPDVNMLFLLGGVYPAKIPPMLSLRQLSEGRDLNRCFKEPFEGEEGAIAKAMLAELHKAKPECLLDVHNTSGTGPSFAVTITNDAAHQALTSLFTDRLIMTDLRLGALMEYSEQEVPTVTIECGGSQDDQAHQLAYEGLVRYASRPDVLSLEKAEWDVEVLRNPIRVELVPEATIEYLTEPSGRADLTLPPDIEHRNFGIVSPNEPLGWIGKKGLSVLNAIGHNRTENMGQVFQVREGQIFPAQAIKAFMITTNPVIAKSDCLFYAVKATGEPIF
;
A
#
# COMPACT_ATOMS: atom_id res chain seq x y z
N MET A 1 -16.11 25.97 -17.12
CA MET A 1 -16.88 24.82 -17.62
C MET A 1 -17.70 24.32 -16.45
N ASP A 2 -19.01 24.39 -16.55
CA ASP A 2 -19.92 23.98 -15.49
C ASP A 2 -19.76 22.48 -15.23
N ILE A 3 -19.32 22.14 -14.01
CA ILE A 3 -19.28 20.77 -13.53
C ILE A 3 -20.73 20.36 -13.32
N VAL A 4 -21.30 19.71 -14.34
CA VAL A 4 -22.55 18.97 -14.19
C VAL A 4 -22.33 18.02 -13.02
N ALA A 5 -23.07 18.21 -11.93
CA ALA A 5 -23.05 17.31 -10.78
C ALA A 5 -23.61 15.96 -11.25
N VAL A 6 -22.71 15.09 -11.73
CA VAL A 6 -23.05 13.71 -12.07
C VAL A 6 -23.41 13.04 -10.75
N SER A 7 -24.66 12.60 -10.63
CA SER A 7 -25.08 11.79 -9.47
C SER A 7 -24.34 10.47 -9.52
N ASN A 8 -23.31 10.33 -8.69
CA ASN A 8 -22.52 9.09 -8.57
C ASN A 8 -23.28 7.97 -7.82
N SER A 9 -24.57 8.16 -7.49
CA SER A 9 -25.42 7.20 -6.78
C SER A 9 -25.58 5.84 -7.46
N ASN A 10 -25.31 5.78 -8.77
CA ASN A 10 -25.34 4.51 -9.49
C ASN A 10 -24.10 3.65 -9.22
N VAL A 11 -22.98 4.26 -8.84
CA VAL A 11 -21.67 3.61 -8.66
C VAL A 11 -21.30 3.46 -7.18
N LEU A 12 -21.58 4.48 -6.36
CA LEU A 12 -21.21 4.52 -4.94
C LEU A 12 -22.45 4.55 -4.04
N ASP A 13 -22.34 3.88 -2.90
CA ASP A 13 -23.25 4.05 -1.76
C ASP A 13 -22.73 5.11 -0.78
N TYR A 14 -23.62 5.64 0.06
CA TYR A 14 -23.29 6.72 0.99
C TYR A 14 -23.82 6.45 2.39
N LEU A 15 -22.96 6.61 3.39
CA LEU A 15 -23.33 6.62 4.81
C LEU A 15 -22.91 7.97 5.41
N ASN A 16 -23.82 8.65 6.11
CA ASN A 16 -23.51 9.89 6.82
C ASN A 16 -23.79 9.67 8.31
N ASP A 17 -22.77 9.89 9.14
CA ASP A 17 -22.79 9.70 10.60
C ASP A 17 -23.45 8.36 11.00
N PRO A 18 -22.91 7.20 10.52
CA PRO A 18 -23.56 5.92 10.72
C PRO A 18 -23.66 5.57 12.21
N SER A 19 -24.83 5.03 12.59
CA SER A 19 -25.08 4.56 13.95
C SER A 19 -24.47 3.16 14.17
N PRO A 20 -24.01 2.80 15.39
CA PRO A 20 -23.53 1.45 15.67
C PRO A 20 -24.54 0.35 15.33
N ARG A 21 -25.84 0.67 15.34
CA ARG A 21 -26.91 -0.27 14.98
C ARG A 21 -26.90 -0.69 13.50
N THR A 22 -26.29 0.10 12.63
CA THR A 22 -26.23 -0.15 11.18
C THR A 22 -24.88 -0.72 10.74
N LEU A 23 -23.97 -1.01 11.68
CA LEU A 23 -22.61 -1.47 11.39
C LEU A 23 -22.42 -2.97 11.64
N GLY A 24 -23.48 -3.75 11.87
CA GLY A 24 -23.35 -5.16 12.23
C GLY A 24 -22.58 -5.40 13.55
N ARG A 25 -22.34 -6.67 13.90
CA ARG A 25 -21.61 -7.05 15.13
C ARG A 25 -20.12 -7.26 14.90
N SER A 26 -19.70 -7.35 13.64
CA SER A 26 -18.30 -7.49 13.23
C SER A 26 -18.07 -6.78 11.90
N ALA A 27 -16.81 -6.50 11.57
CA ALA A 27 -16.45 -5.89 10.30
C ALA A 27 -16.87 -6.75 9.09
N LEU A 28 -16.89 -8.09 9.25
CA LEU A 28 -17.35 -9.01 8.20
C LEU A 28 -18.87 -8.95 8.01
N GLU A 29 -19.64 -8.92 9.10
CA GLU A 29 -21.10 -8.72 9.02
C GLU A 29 -21.43 -7.36 8.40
N TRP A 30 -20.63 -6.33 8.69
CA TRP A 30 -20.79 -5.02 8.08
C TRP A 30 -20.49 -5.05 6.58
N LEU A 31 -19.35 -5.62 6.20
CA LEU A 31 -18.94 -5.76 4.80
C LEU A 31 -19.98 -6.52 3.97
N ASP A 32 -20.60 -7.57 4.54
CA ASP A 32 -21.65 -8.32 3.86
C ASP A 32 -22.91 -7.46 3.56
N GLN A 33 -23.20 -6.47 4.41
CA GLN A 33 -24.31 -5.53 4.21
C GLN A 33 -24.01 -4.50 3.11
N LEU A 34 -22.74 -4.14 2.87
CA LEU A 34 -22.37 -3.18 1.83
C LEU A 34 -22.65 -3.75 0.45
N GLN A 35 -23.42 -3.03 -0.37
CA GLN A 35 -23.79 -3.48 -1.71
C GLN A 35 -22.86 -2.93 -2.80
N LYS A 36 -22.22 -1.78 -2.55
CA LYS A 36 -21.34 -1.09 -3.48
C LYS A 36 -20.12 -0.52 -2.76
N PRO A 37 -19.08 -0.11 -3.50
CA PRO A 37 -18.09 0.80 -2.96
C PRO A 37 -18.77 1.98 -2.26
N THR A 38 -18.31 2.33 -1.07
CA THR A 38 -19.08 3.17 -0.15
C THR A 38 -18.28 4.38 0.32
N ILE A 39 -18.93 5.54 0.32
CA ILE A 39 -18.42 6.77 0.90
C ILE A 39 -19.05 6.97 2.28
N ILE A 40 -18.23 7.18 3.29
CA ILE A 40 -18.70 7.41 4.66
C ILE A 40 -18.27 8.81 5.09
N ARG A 41 -19.21 9.60 5.59
CA ARG A 41 -18.94 10.94 6.12
C ARG A 41 -19.23 10.94 7.61
N VAL A 42 -18.29 11.48 8.40
CA VAL A 42 -18.46 11.68 9.83
C VAL A 42 -18.17 13.13 10.17
N ALA A 43 -19.12 13.80 10.82
CA ALA A 43 -19.00 15.20 11.19
C ALA A 43 -18.01 15.38 12.35
N GLY A 44 -17.06 16.31 12.18
CA GLY A 44 -16.12 16.67 13.23
C GLY A 44 -16.56 17.87 14.07
N ARG A 45 -15.71 18.23 15.02
CA ARG A 45 -15.86 19.46 15.83
C ARG A 45 -15.70 20.69 14.94
N ASP A 46 -14.62 20.76 14.18
CA ASP A 46 -14.44 21.76 13.13
C ASP A 46 -15.02 21.26 11.81
N ARG A 47 -16.13 21.87 11.42
CA ARG A 47 -16.86 21.52 10.19
C ARG A 47 -16.33 22.24 8.95
N SER A 48 -15.38 23.16 9.09
CA SER A 48 -14.76 23.89 7.98
C SER A 48 -13.62 23.11 7.31
N ARG A 49 -13.08 22.12 8.02
CA ARG A 49 -11.97 21.27 7.56
C ARG A 49 -12.45 19.83 7.36
N THR A 50 -11.81 19.13 6.43
CA THR A 50 -12.08 17.72 6.15
C THR A 50 -10.76 16.97 5.98
N ARG A 51 -10.69 15.75 6.49
CA ARG A 51 -9.63 14.77 6.22
C ARG A 51 -10.20 13.58 5.48
N ALA A 52 -9.42 12.97 4.61
CA ALA A 52 -9.86 11.82 3.83
C ALA A 52 -9.00 10.58 4.11
N MET A 53 -9.63 9.40 4.11
CA MET A 53 -8.94 8.13 4.18
C MET A 53 -9.61 7.12 3.25
N ALA A 54 -8.86 6.60 2.28
CA ALA A 54 -9.23 5.43 1.52
C ALA A 54 -8.75 4.16 2.21
N THR A 55 -9.52 3.09 2.08
CA THR A 55 -9.15 1.76 2.55
C THR A 55 -9.85 0.69 1.73
N LEU A 56 -9.35 -0.54 1.82
CA LEU A 56 -9.92 -1.71 1.14
C LEU A 56 -9.99 -1.48 -0.37
N LEU A 57 -9.05 -0.74 -0.97
CA LEU A 57 -8.98 -0.62 -2.44
C LEU A 57 -8.72 -1.99 -3.07
N HIS A 58 -7.95 -2.84 -2.38
CA HIS A 58 -7.87 -4.27 -2.64
C HIS A 58 -8.74 -5.05 -1.65
N GLY A 59 -9.45 -6.06 -2.13
CA GLY A 59 -10.41 -6.80 -1.33
C GLY A 59 -9.79 -7.69 -0.26
N ASN A 60 -8.49 -8.01 -0.36
CA ASN A 60 -7.77 -8.90 0.55
C ASN A 60 -6.89 -8.18 1.59
N GLU A 61 -7.11 -6.88 1.78
CA GLU A 61 -6.30 -6.02 2.66
C GLU A 61 -7.19 -5.37 3.73
N PRO A 62 -7.49 -6.10 4.83
CA PRO A 62 -8.62 -5.77 5.70
C PRO A 62 -8.29 -4.78 6.83
N SER A 63 -7.03 -4.41 7.05
CA SER A 63 -6.65 -3.68 8.27
C SER A 63 -7.37 -2.34 8.40
N GLY A 64 -7.46 -1.56 7.33
CA GLY A 64 -8.18 -0.29 7.36
C GLY A 64 -9.70 -0.46 7.46
N LEU A 65 -10.28 -1.56 6.94
CA LEU A 65 -11.70 -1.92 7.15
C LEU A 65 -11.97 -2.20 8.63
N PHE A 66 -11.11 -3.00 9.27
CA PHE A 66 -11.24 -3.36 10.69
C PHE A 66 -11.04 -2.14 11.59
N ALA A 67 -10.04 -1.32 11.30
CA ALA A 67 -9.80 -0.04 11.97
C ALA A 67 -11.01 0.89 11.89
N LEU A 68 -11.55 1.08 10.69
CA LEU A 68 -12.70 1.95 10.46
C LEU A 68 -13.95 1.43 11.14
N HIS A 69 -14.26 0.14 11.03
CA HIS A 69 -15.42 -0.47 11.68
C HIS A 69 -15.38 -0.26 13.19
N ARG A 70 -14.24 -0.55 13.83
CA ARG A 70 -14.03 -0.34 15.26
C ARG A 70 -14.19 1.13 15.64
N TRP A 71 -13.51 2.03 14.93
CA TRP A 71 -13.56 3.47 15.21
C TRP A 71 -14.98 4.04 15.09
N LEU A 72 -15.75 3.59 14.09
CA LEU A 72 -17.15 3.97 13.94
C LEU A 72 -18.03 3.43 15.08
N LEU A 73 -17.80 2.21 15.58
CA LEU A 73 -18.55 1.67 16.72
C LEU A 73 -18.31 2.46 18.02
N GLU A 74 -17.11 3.00 18.20
CA GLU A 74 -16.73 3.77 19.40
C GLU A 74 -17.36 5.17 19.44
N GLN A 75 -17.87 5.67 18.30
CA GLN A 75 -18.63 6.93 18.20
C GLN A 75 -17.88 8.15 18.75
N HIS A 76 -16.55 8.18 18.57
CA HIS A 76 -15.74 9.35 18.87
C HIS A 76 -16.07 10.50 17.91
N THR A 77 -16.07 11.74 18.42
CA THR A 77 -16.17 12.93 17.57
C THR A 77 -14.78 13.31 17.07
N PRO A 78 -14.48 13.23 15.76
CA PRO A 78 -13.19 13.63 15.22
C PRO A 78 -12.99 15.15 15.33
N ASP A 79 -11.74 15.60 15.28
CA ASP A 79 -11.42 17.02 15.43
C ASP A 79 -11.89 17.85 14.22
N VAL A 80 -11.84 17.24 13.04
CA VAL A 80 -12.34 17.78 11.76
C VAL A 80 -13.28 16.78 11.09
N ASN A 81 -13.99 17.16 10.03
CA ASN A 81 -14.81 16.19 9.29
C ASN A 81 -13.95 15.05 8.72
N MET A 82 -14.49 13.84 8.69
CA MET A 82 -13.84 12.69 8.07
C MET A 82 -14.61 12.22 6.84
N LEU A 83 -13.89 11.97 5.76
CA LEU A 83 -14.38 11.33 4.54
C LEU A 83 -13.65 9.99 4.34
N PHE A 84 -14.37 8.88 4.46
CA PHE A 84 -13.82 7.55 4.19
C PHE A 84 -14.27 7.03 2.83
N LEU A 85 -13.36 6.39 2.11
CA LEU A 85 -13.62 5.77 0.80
C LEU A 85 -13.32 4.28 0.88
N LEU A 86 -14.34 3.43 0.71
CA LEU A 86 -14.23 1.98 0.72
C LEU A 86 -14.40 1.45 -0.71
N GLY A 87 -13.31 1.01 -1.33
CA GLY A 87 -13.25 0.72 -2.78
C GLY A 87 -13.65 -0.70 -3.17
N GLY A 88 -12.79 -1.66 -2.88
CA GLY A 88 -12.86 -3.08 -3.25
C GLY A 88 -13.90 -3.90 -2.50
N VAL A 89 -15.12 -3.37 -2.31
CA VAL A 89 -16.23 -4.07 -1.65
C VAL A 89 -16.59 -5.37 -2.39
N TYR A 90 -16.61 -5.36 -3.72
CA TYR A 90 -16.97 -6.56 -4.51
C TYR A 90 -15.98 -7.73 -4.31
N PRO A 91 -14.66 -7.58 -4.56
CA PRO A 91 -13.72 -8.68 -4.35
C PRO A 91 -13.63 -9.12 -2.88
N ALA A 92 -13.77 -8.18 -1.92
CA ALA A 92 -13.70 -8.49 -0.49
C ALA A 92 -14.79 -9.45 0.00
N LYS A 93 -15.94 -9.49 -0.69
CA LYS A 93 -17.11 -10.31 -0.32
C LYS A 93 -17.07 -11.73 -0.90
N ILE A 94 -16.22 -12.00 -1.89
CA ILE A 94 -16.19 -13.32 -2.53
C ILE A 94 -15.59 -14.34 -1.55
N PRO A 95 -16.28 -15.45 -1.25
CA PRO A 95 -15.76 -16.47 -0.34
C PRO A 95 -14.49 -17.18 -0.86
N PRO A 96 -13.49 -17.46 0.00
CA PRO A 96 -13.38 -16.98 1.39
C PRO A 96 -13.24 -15.46 1.45
N MET A 97 -14.05 -14.78 2.27
CA MET A 97 -14.06 -13.32 2.33
C MET A 97 -12.65 -12.78 2.63
N LEU A 98 -12.34 -11.62 2.08
CA LEU A 98 -11.05 -10.95 2.23
C LEU A 98 -9.85 -11.76 1.69
N SER A 99 -10.07 -12.63 0.70
CA SER A 99 -9.00 -13.41 0.07
C SER A 99 -8.60 -12.91 -1.32
N LEU A 100 -9.50 -12.22 -2.02
CA LEU A 100 -9.26 -11.73 -3.38
C LEU A 100 -8.84 -10.26 -3.39
N ARG A 101 -7.70 -9.97 -4.02
CA ARG A 101 -7.21 -8.62 -4.27
C ARG A 101 -8.17 -7.82 -5.17
N GLN A 102 -8.56 -8.45 -6.27
CA GLN A 102 -9.43 -7.92 -7.32
C GLN A 102 -10.28 -9.06 -7.89
N LEU A 103 -11.28 -8.73 -8.71
CA LEU A 103 -12.05 -9.72 -9.46
C LEU A 103 -11.16 -10.37 -10.54
N SER A 104 -11.40 -11.65 -10.88
CA SER A 104 -10.59 -12.41 -11.86
C SER A 104 -10.38 -11.67 -13.19
N GLU A 105 -11.44 -11.03 -13.70
CA GLU A 105 -11.41 -10.25 -14.95
C GLU A 105 -11.42 -8.73 -14.70
N GLY A 106 -11.39 -8.33 -13.43
CA GLY A 106 -11.40 -6.93 -13.02
C GLY A 106 -10.00 -6.33 -13.08
N ARG A 107 -9.93 -5.00 -13.16
CA ARG A 107 -8.66 -4.27 -13.04
C ARG A 107 -8.25 -4.14 -11.58
N ASP A 108 -6.97 -3.91 -11.35
CA ASP A 108 -6.51 -3.45 -10.03
C ASP A 108 -7.06 -2.01 -9.83
N LEU A 109 -7.95 -1.82 -8.85
CA LEU A 109 -8.58 -0.53 -8.56
C LEU A 109 -7.53 0.53 -8.22
N ASN A 110 -6.44 0.17 -7.55
CA ASN A 110 -5.34 1.09 -7.26
C ASN A 110 -4.40 1.31 -8.47
N ARG A 111 -4.88 1.03 -9.68
CA ARG A 111 -4.27 1.42 -10.97
C ARG A 111 -5.26 2.21 -11.83
N CYS A 112 -6.43 2.56 -11.29
CA CYS A 112 -7.55 3.17 -12.00
C CYS A 112 -7.79 4.65 -11.62
N PHE A 113 -6.99 5.25 -10.73
CA PHE A 113 -7.13 6.64 -10.29
C PHE A 113 -6.57 7.67 -11.28
N LYS A 114 -6.40 7.25 -12.54
CA LYS A 114 -5.97 8.08 -13.66
C LYS A 114 -6.77 7.70 -14.90
N GLU A 115 -6.94 8.66 -15.81
CA GLU A 115 -7.50 8.39 -17.14
C GLU A 115 -6.81 7.18 -17.79
N PRO A 116 -7.56 6.31 -18.50
CA PRO A 116 -8.88 6.57 -19.11
C PRO A 116 -10.11 6.22 -18.27
N PHE A 117 -9.99 5.77 -17.02
CA PHE A 117 -11.12 5.33 -16.18
C PHE A 117 -12.01 4.25 -16.84
N GLU A 118 -11.39 3.24 -17.44
CA GLU A 118 -12.08 2.14 -18.13
C GLU A 118 -12.62 1.08 -17.15
N GLY A 119 -13.73 0.46 -17.53
CA GLY A 119 -14.35 -0.63 -16.77
C GLY A 119 -15.08 -0.17 -15.52
N GLU A 120 -15.53 -1.14 -14.72
CA GLU A 120 -16.24 -0.87 -13.47
C GLU A 120 -15.30 -0.20 -12.45
N GLU A 121 -14.06 -0.68 -12.32
CA GLU A 121 -13.06 -0.10 -11.41
C GLU A 121 -12.66 1.32 -11.81
N GLY A 122 -12.57 1.60 -13.11
CA GLY A 122 -12.37 2.96 -13.61
C GLY A 122 -13.52 3.90 -13.25
N ALA A 123 -14.77 3.44 -13.37
CA ALA A 123 -15.94 4.22 -12.95
C ALA A 123 -15.97 4.48 -11.44
N ILE A 124 -15.59 3.48 -10.63
CA ILE A 124 -15.46 3.61 -9.16
C ILE A 124 -14.40 4.64 -8.82
N ALA A 125 -13.19 4.52 -9.36
CA ALA A 125 -12.09 5.44 -9.11
C ALA A 125 -12.45 6.88 -9.51
N LYS A 126 -13.08 7.06 -10.68
CA LYS A 126 -13.56 8.38 -11.12
C LYS A 126 -14.61 8.98 -10.18
N ALA A 127 -15.54 8.16 -9.70
CA ALA A 127 -16.56 8.61 -8.75
C ALA A 127 -15.95 8.99 -7.39
N MET A 128 -14.96 8.22 -6.91
CA MET A 128 -14.22 8.53 -5.68
C MET A 128 -13.40 9.82 -5.78
N LEU A 129 -12.70 10.04 -6.90
CA LEU A 129 -11.99 11.30 -7.18
C LEU A 129 -12.95 12.49 -7.18
N ALA A 130 -14.16 12.34 -7.74
CA ALA A 130 -15.16 13.39 -7.71
C ALA A 130 -15.61 13.75 -6.27
N GLU A 131 -15.71 12.76 -5.38
CA GLU A 131 -16.01 12.99 -3.96
C GLU A 131 -14.86 13.67 -3.22
N LEU A 132 -13.60 13.29 -3.50
CA LEU A 132 -12.41 13.96 -2.97
C LEU A 132 -12.36 15.43 -3.43
N HIS A 133 -12.54 15.70 -4.72
CA HIS A 133 -12.58 17.07 -5.27
C HIS A 133 -13.69 17.92 -4.63
N LYS A 134 -14.86 17.32 -4.39
CA LYS A 134 -15.99 18.01 -3.75
C LYS A 134 -15.71 18.31 -2.28
N ALA A 135 -15.11 17.38 -1.55
CA ALA A 135 -14.84 17.51 -0.12
C ALA A 135 -13.66 18.42 0.19
N LYS A 136 -12.71 18.59 -0.75
CA LYS A 136 -11.47 19.38 -0.59
C LYS A 136 -10.78 19.07 0.74
N PRO A 137 -10.38 17.81 0.99
CA PRO A 137 -9.72 17.47 2.23
C PRO A 137 -8.40 18.24 2.38
N GLU A 138 -7.89 18.38 3.59
CA GLU A 138 -6.55 18.96 3.82
C GLU A 138 -5.42 17.96 3.57
N CYS A 139 -5.74 16.66 3.59
CA CYS A 139 -4.85 15.55 3.26
C CYS A 139 -5.64 14.25 3.04
N LEU A 140 -4.96 13.25 2.48
CA LEU A 140 -5.51 11.93 2.20
C LEU A 140 -4.56 10.83 2.69
N LEU A 141 -5.13 9.83 3.36
CA LEU A 141 -4.46 8.56 3.64
C LEU A 141 -5.01 7.46 2.75
N ASP A 142 -4.14 6.57 2.29
CA ASP A 142 -4.51 5.37 1.54
C ASP A 142 -4.00 4.13 2.28
N VAL A 143 -4.89 3.41 2.97
CA VAL A 143 -4.52 2.36 3.94
C VAL A 143 -4.59 0.98 3.30
N HIS A 144 -3.46 0.27 3.33
CA HIS A 144 -3.20 -0.99 2.67
C HIS A 144 -2.55 -2.02 3.62
N ASN A 145 -2.49 -3.27 3.16
CA ASN A 145 -1.69 -4.33 3.78
C ASN A 145 -0.61 -4.79 2.81
N THR A 146 0.55 -5.17 3.36
CA THR A 146 1.64 -5.73 2.57
C THR A 146 1.30 -7.14 2.08
N SER A 147 1.83 -7.50 0.92
CA SER A 147 1.65 -8.83 0.31
C SER A 147 2.36 -9.97 1.05
N GLY A 148 3.24 -9.66 1.99
CA GLY A 148 3.96 -10.63 2.84
C GLY A 148 4.06 -10.14 4.28
N THR A 149 4.79 -10.87 5.12
CA THR A 149 5.09 -10.42 6.49
C THR A 149 6.18 -9.35 6.46
N GLY A 150 6.05 -8.33 7.31
CA GLY A 150 7.00 -7.23 7.36
C GLY A 150 6.52 -6.08 8.24
N PRO A 151 7.44 -5.20 8.69
CA PRO A 151 7.07 -4.02 9.44
C PRO A 151 6.26 -3.06 8.56
N SER A 152 5.50 -2.19 9.20
CA SER A 152 4.76 -1.14 8.52
C SER A 152 5.69 -0.10 7.91
N PHE A 153 5.23 0.53 6.83
CA PHE A 153 5.90 1.65 6.18
C PHE A 153 4.88 2.50 5.43
N ALA A 154 5.29 3.71 5.08
CA ALA A 154 4.53 4.61 4.24
C ALA A 154 5.16 4.69 2.85
N VAL A 155 4.35 4.99 1.85
CA VAL A 155 4.78 5.24 0.47
C VAL A 155 4.22 6.58 0.01
N THR A 156 5.04 7.35 -0.68
CA THR A 156 4.66 8.63 -1.27
C THR A 156 5.48 8.93 -2.52
N ILE A 157 5.00 9.88 -3.32
CA ILE A 157 5.72 10.46 -4.45
C ILE A 157 6.43 11.77 -4.10
N THR A 158 6.16 12.32 -2.91
CA THR A 158 6.71 13.61 -2.45
C THR A 158 7.25 13.46 -1.03
N ASN A 159 8.43 13.99 -0.75
CA ASN A 159 9.00 13.97 0.60
C ASN A 159 9.18 15.39 1.15
N ASP A 160 8.10 15.95 1.69
CA ASP A 160 8.10 17.19 2.47
C ASP A 160 7.67 16.94 3.94
N ALA A 161 7.62 18.01 4.73
CA ALA A 161 7.26 17.92 6.15
C ALA A 161 5.85 17.38 6.39
N ALA A 162 4.89 17.66 5.51
CA ALA A 162 3.52 17.19 5.65
C ALA A 162 3.41 15.69 5.42
N HIS A 163 4.12 15.15 4.43
CA HIS A 163 4.16 13.71 4.17
C HIS A 163 4.83 12.95 5.31
N GLN A 164 5.91 13.50 5.89
CA GLN A 164 6.55 12.92 7.06
C GLN A 164 5.66 13.00 8.31
N ALA A 165 4.93 14.11 8.51
CA ALA A 165 3.95 14.24 9.59
C ALA A 165 2.81 13.22 9.50
N LEU A 166 2.28 13.00 8.30
CA LEU A 166 1.25 11.98 8.08
C LEU A 166 1.81 10.56 8.31
N THR A 167 3.04 10.32 7.85
CA THR A 167 3.72 9.03 8.06
C THR A 167 3.90 8.71 9.53
N SER A 168 4.34 9.69 10.34
CA SER A 168 4.64 9.49 11.76
C SER A 168 3.43 9.12 12.61
N LEU A 169 2.21 9.32 12.11
CA LEU A 169 0.99 8.85 12.78
C LEU A 169 0.90 7.32 12.85
N PHE A 170 1.56 6.61 11.92
CA PHE A 170 1.47 5.16 11.75
C PHE A 170 2.82 4.46 11.89
N THR A 171 3.90 5.05 11.36
CA THR A 171 5.20 4.35 11.21
C THR A 171 6.36 5.33 11.14
N ASP A 172 7.58 4.80 11.30
CA ASP A 172 8.85 5.50 11.24
C ASP A 172 9.58 5.30 9.89
N ARG A 173 8.95 4.66 8.89
CA ARG A 173 9.57 4.41 7.58
C ARG A 173 8.76 5.03 6.45
N LEU A 174 9.42 5.79 5.58
CA LEU A 174 8.83 6.40 4.39
C LEU A 174 9.62 6.01 3.14
N ILE A 175 8.95 5.37 2.19
CA ILE A 175 9.47 5.12 0.85
C ILE A 175 9.00 6.25 -0.06
N MET A 176 9.95 6.98 -0.63
CA MET A 176 9.69 7.97 -1.67
C MET A 176 10.01 7.37 -3.03
N THR A 177 9.04 7.38 -3.95
CA THR A 177 9.19 6.79 -5.29
C THR A 177 8.65 7.70 -6.39
N ASP A 178 9.40 7.81 -7.49
CA ASP A 178 8.97 8.50 -8.70
C ASP A 178 8.08 7.63 -9.63
N LEU A 179 7.72 6.43 -9.20
CA LEU A 179 6.88 5.53 -9.99
C LEU A 179 5.45 6.10 -10.12
N ARG A 180 4.92 6.06 -11.34
CA ARG A 180 3.53 6.43 -11.66
C ARG A 180 2.80 5.21 -12.21
N LEU A 181 1.79 4.74 -11.47
CA LEU A 181 1.04 3.51 -11.69
C LEU A 181 -0.46 3.74 -11.94
N GLY A 182 -0.94 4.99 -11.89
CA GLY A 182 -2.37 5.31 -11.82
C GLY A 182 -2.97 5.02 -10.44
N ALA A 183 -2.15 5.07 -9.38
CA ALA A 183 -2.56 4.78 -8.01
C ALA A 183 -3.13 6.01 -7.29
N LEU A 184 -3.87 5.79 -6.21
CA LEU A 184 -4.48 6.89 -5.44
C LEU A 184 -3.43 7.83 -4.84
N MET A 185 -2.25 7.34 -4.47
CA MET A 185 -1.13 8.17 -4.01
C MET A 185 -0.72 9.28 -4.99
N GLU A 186 -0.97 9.12 -6.30
CA GLU A 186 -0.72 10.16 -7.31
C GLU A 186 -1.62 11.39 -7.17
N TYR A 187 -2.70 11.28 -6.39
CA TYR A 187 -3.52 12.43 -5.99
C TYR A 187 -2.70 13.51 -5.26
N SER A 188 -1.56 13.12 -4.66
CA SER A 188 -0.66 14.07 -4.00
C SER A 188 -0.08 15.13 -4.91
N GLU A 189 0.14 14.82 -6.18
CA GLU A 189 0.69 15.78 -7.15
C GLU A 189 -0.32 16.84 -7.57
N GLN A 190 -1.61 16.56 -7.37
CA GLN A 190 -2.69 17.34 -7.97
C GLN A 190 -3.34 18.27 -6.95
N GLU A 191 -3.52 17.83 -5.70
CA GLU A 191 -4.41 18.53 -4.78
C GLU A 191 -3.86 18.64 -3.34
N VAL A 192 -3.55 17.52 -2.67
CA VAL A 192 -3.33 17.49 -1.20
C VAL A 192 -2.25 16.49 -0.80
N PRO A 193 -1.48 16.69 0.30
CA PRO A 193 -0.56 15.69 0.80
C PRO A 193 -1.23 14.32 0.94
N THR A 194 -0.70 13.32 0.22
CA THR A 194 -1.24 11.97 0.20
C THR A 194 -0.16 10.95 0.54
N VAL A 195 -0.46 10.08 1.51
CA VAL A 195 0.44 9.02 1.97
C VAL A 195 -0.28 7.69 1.95
N THR A 196 0.30 6.71 1.26
CA THR A 196 -0.13 5.32 1.36
C THR A 196 0.52 4.69 2.59
N ILE A 197 -0.27 4.05 3.44
CA ILE A 197 0.21 3.34 4.63
C ILE A 197 0.08 1.84 4.38
N GLU A 198 1.20 1.15 4.40
CA GLU A 198 1.28 -0.30 4.37
C GLU A 198 1.39 -0.81 5.80
N CYS A 199 0.30 -1.33 6.36
CA CYS A 199 0.21 -1.63 7.80
C CYS A 199 0.97 -2.90 8.23
N GLY A 200 1.45 -3.71 7.29
CA GLY A 200 1.98 -5.06 7.51
C GLY A 200 1.08 -6.13 6.91
N GLY A 201 1.29 -7.41 7.26
CA GLY A 201 0.59 -8.55 6.64
C GLY A 201 -0.92 -8.56 6.90
N SER A 202 -1.71 -9.02 5.92
CA SER A 202 -3.19 -9.00 5.98
C SER A 202 -3.82 -9.92 7.03
N GLN A 203 -3.05 -10.84 7.60
CA GLN A 203 -3.46 -11.76 8.67
C GLN A 203 -2.80 -11.43 10.02
N ASP A 204 -2.08 -10.30 10.11
CA ASP A 204 -1.35 -9.90 11.30
C ASP A 204 -2.20 -8.98 12.19
N ASP A 205 -2.48 -9.42 13.41
CA ASP A 205 -3.18 -8.62 14.42
C ASP A 205 -2.44 -7.31 14.73
N GLN A 206 -1.11 -7.28 14.63
CA GLN A 206 -0.33 -6.04 14.81
C GLN A 206 -0.62 -5.04 13.69
N ALA A 207 -0.79 -5.50 12.45
CA ALA A 207 -1.15 -4.64 11.32
C ALA A 207 -2.54 -4.02 11.52
N HIS A 208 -3.50 -4.82 12.01
CA HIS A 208 -4.86 -4.34 12.32
C HIS A 208 -4.84 -3.30 13.45
N GLN A 209 -4.06 -3.55 14.50
CA GLN A 209 -3.93 -2.63 15.63
C GLN A 209 -3.24 -1.32 15.20
N LEU A 210 -2.19 -1.40 14.38
CA LEU A 210 -1.50 -0.22 13.85
C LEU A 210 -2.42 0.65 13.01
N ALA A 211 -3.23 0.05 12.12
CA ALA A 211 -4.21 0.78 11.32
C ALA A 211 -5.22 1.52 12.21
N TYR A 212 -5.71 0.87 13.27
CA TYR A 212 -6.65 1.48 14.21
C TYR A 212 -6.02 2.63 15.01
N GLU A 213 -4.84 2.43 15.60
CA GLU A 213 -4.19 3.48 16.39
C GLU A 213 -3.82 4.71 15.54
N GLY A 214 -3.31 4.48 14.33
CA GLY A 214 -3.00 5.57 13.42
C GLY A 214 -4.27 6.31 12.97
N LEU A 215 -5.38 5.61 12.70
CA LEU A 215 -6.67 6.25 12.44
C LEU A 215 -7.14 7.11 13.63
N VAL A 216 -7.02 6.61 14.86
CA VAL A 216 -7.36 7.39 16.07
C VAL A 216 -6.53 8.67 16.14
N ARG A 217 -5.21 8.59 15.94
CA ARG A 217 -4.33 9.78 15.92
C ARG A 217 -4.71 10.74 14.78
N TYR A 218 -4.93 10.21 13.58
CA TYR A 218 -5.32 10.98 12.38
C TYR A 218 -6.66 11.69 12.54
N ALA A 219 -7.63 11.07 13.21
CA ALA A 219 -8.95 11.65 13.43
C ALA A 219 -9.01 12.65 14.60
N SER A 220 -8.13 12.52 15.60
CA SER A 220 -8.22 13.26 16.87
C SER A 220 -7.24 14.44 17.02
N ARG A 221 -6.13 14.47 16.27
CA ARG A 221 -5.16 15.57 16.35
C ARG A 221 -5.70 16.86 15.67
N PRO A 222 -5.54 18.04 16.27
CA PRO A 222 -5.93 19.30 15.60
C PRO A 222 -5.12 19.62 14.34
N ASP A 223 -3.84 19.23 14.33
CA ASP A 223 -2.92 19.34 13.20
C ASP A 223 -2.23 17.99 12.97
N VAL A 224 -2.23 17.54 11.71
CA VAL A 224 -1.62 16.28 11.24
C VAL A 224 -0.59 16.52 10.14
N LEU A 225 -0.38 17.78 9.73
CA LEU A 225 0.52 18.17 8.64
C LEU A 225 1.80 18.84 9.14
N SER A 226 1.85 19.17 10.43
CA SER A 226 3.06 19.67 11.08
C SER A 226 3.66 18.61 11.99
N LEU A 227 4.96 18.37 11.85
CA LEU A 227 5.73 17.60 12.82
C LEU A 227 5.93 18.43 14.09
N GLU A 228 5.58 17.87 15.26
CA GLU A 228 6.07 18.42 16.51
C GLU A 228 7.58 18.16 16.61
N LYS A 229 8.37 19.16 17.05
CA LYS A 229 9.85 19.10 17.11
C LYS A 229 10.43 17.90 17.89
N ALA A 230 9.63 17.22 18.71
CA ALA A 230 10.03 16.05 19.50
C ALA A 230 9.71 14.71 18.81
N GLU A 231 9.03 14.71 17.66
CA GLU A 231 8.72 13.53 16.84
C GLU A 231 9.72 13.43 15.67
N TRP A 232 10.98 13.06 15.94
CA TRP A 232 11.97 12.57 14.94
C TRP A 232 12.14 11.05 15.16
N ASP A 233 12.36 10.15 14.19
CA ASP A 233 13.13 10.16 12.93
C ASP A 233 12.38 9.29 11.90
N VAL A 234 11.77 9.88 10.86
CA VAL A 234 11.23 9.07 9.75
C VAL A 234 12.40 8.66 8.85
N GLU A 235 12.72 7.38 8.81
CA GLU A 235 13.68 6.82 7.88
C GLU A 235 13.13 6.93 6.45
N VAL A 236 13.78 7.73 5.60
CA VAL A 236 13.38 7.91 4.20
C VAL A 236 14.22 7.02 3.28
N LEU A 237 13.56 6.10 2.58
CA LEU A 237 14.14 5.27 1.52
C LEU A 237 13.76 5.86 0.16
N ARG A 238 14.73 6.18 -0.69
CA ARG A 238 14.51 6.94 -1.93
C ARG A 238 14.69 6.09 -3.17
N ASN A 239 13.72 6.18 -4.08
CA ASN A 239 13.75 5.63 -5.43
C ASN A 239 14.35 4.22 -5.48
N PRO A 240 13.70 3.24 -4.82
CA PRO A 240 14.20 1.88 -4.80
C PRO A 240 14.30 1.29 -6.20
N ILE A 241 15.29 0.42 -6.38
CA ILE A 241 15.35 -0.45 -7.54
C ILE A 241 14.31 -1.56 -7.38
N ARG A 242 13.55 -1.81 -8.43
CA ARG A 242 12.57 -2.91 -8.48
C ARG A 242 13.24 -4.13 -9.08
N VAL A 243 13.26 -5.24 -8.36
CA VAL A 243 13.86 -6.51 -8.81
C VAL A 243 12.74 -7.44 -9.22
N GLU A 244 12.72 -7.80 -10.50
CA GLU A 244 11.66 -8.61 -11.12
C GLU A 244 12.23 -9.92 -11.63
N LEU A 245 11.41 -10.97 -11.60
CA LEU A 245 11.71 -12.21 -12.30
C LEU A 245 11.26 -12.06 -13.77
N VAL A 246 12.08 -12.47 -14.74
CA VAL A 246 11.63 -12.49 -16.14
C VAL A 246 10.46 -13.48 -16.32
N PRO A 247 9.50 -13.23 -17.22
CA PRO A 247 8.25 -14.00 -17.28
C PRO A 247 8.42 -15.53 -17.39
N GLU A 248 9.42 -15.98 -18.16
CA GLU A 248 9.69 -17.40 -18.43
C GLU A 248 10.53 -18.09 -17.34
N ALA A 249 10.99 -17.35 -16.34
CA ALA A 249 11.81 -17.93 -15.29
C ALA A 249 10.98 -18.59 -14.19
N THR A 250 11.60 -19.57 -13.54
CA THR A 250 10.99 -20.36 -12.47
C THR A 250 11.63 -20.03 -11.13
N ILE A 251 10.81 -19.98 -10.08
CA ILE A 251 11.24 -19.70 -8.72
C ILE A 251 10.71 -20.77 -7.76
N GLU A 252 11.55 -21.18 -6.83
CA GLU A 252 11.20 -22.03 -5.70
C GLU A 252 11.65 -21.39 -4.38
N TYR A 253 10.93 -21.67 -3.30
CA TYR A 253 11.30 -21.27 -1.94
C TYR A 253 11.72 -22.52 -1.16
N LEU A 254 13.03 -22.78 -1.08
CA LEU A 254 13.62 -23.99 -0.50
C LEU A 254 14.91 -23.66 0.25
N THR A 255 15.27 -24.49 1.24
CA THR A 255 16.52 -24.30 2.00
C THR A 255 17.77 -24.63 1.19
N GLU A 256 17.63 -25.34 0.07
CA GLU A 256 18.70 -25.72 -0.86
C GLU A 256 18.15 -25.77 -2.30
N PRO A 257 18.98 -25.56 -3.34
CA PRO A 257 18.51 -25.60 -4.73
C PRO A 257 18.13 -27.01 -5.17
N SER A 258 16.93 -27.18 -5.71
CA SER A 258 16.46 -28.46 -6.26
C SER A 258 17.13 -28.85 -7.60
N GLY A 259 17.81 -27.89 -8.24
CA GLY A 259 18.32 -27.99 -9.60
C GLY A 259 17.26 -27.88 -10.70
N ARG A 260 16.00 -27.62 -10.35
CA ARG A 260 14.87 -27.52 -11.30
C ARG A 260 14.44 -26.08 -11.59
N ALA A 261 14.58 -25.19 -10.61
CA ALA A 261 14.22 -23.79 -10.74
C ALA A 261 15.40 -22.93 -11.26
N ASP A 262 15.05 -21.83 -11.92
CA ASP A 262 16.01 -20.82 -12.35
C ASP A 262 16.49 -19.93 -11.19
N LEU A 263 15.66 -19.76 -10.16
CA LEU A 263 15.96 -19.03 -8.93
C LEU A 263 15.44 -19.84 -7.72
N THR A 264 16.23 -19.95 -6.67
CA THR A 264 15.78 -20.51 -5.39
C THR A 264 16.08 -19.50 -4.28
N LEU A 265 15.06 -19.10 -3.52
CA LEU A 265 15.21 -18.27 -2.33
C LEU A 265 14.92 -19.10 -1.06
N PRO A 266 15.52 -18.77 0.09
CA PRO A 266 15.15 -19.39 1.37
C PRO A 266 13.66 -19.21 1.69
N PRO A 267 12.98 -20.18 2.32
CA PRO A 267 11.56 -20.06 2.69
C PRO A 267 11.27 -18.91 3.65
N ASP A 268 12.28 -18.48 4.41
CA ASP A 268 12.23 -17.41 5.41
C ASP A 268 12.80 -16.07 4.89
N ILE A 269 12.99 -15.93 3.57
CA ILE A 269 13.65 -14.74 3.00
C ILE A 269 12.89 -13.42 3.32
N GLU A 270 11.58 -13.48 3.55
CA GLU A 270 10.76 -12.33 3.96
C GLU A 270 11.15 -11.73 5.31
N HIS A 271 11.78 -12.52 6.21
CA HIS A 271 12.31 -12.00 7.48
C HIS A 271 13.46 -10.99 7.28
N ARG A 272 13.99 -10.86 6.06
CA ARG A 272 14.99 -9.84 5.70
C ARG A 272 14.36 -8.50 5.31
N ASN A 273 13.02 -8.40 5.24
CA ASN A 273 12.34 -7.13 4.97
C ASN A 273 12.79 -6.03 5.93
N PHE A 274 13.25 -4.91 5.37
CA PHE A 274 13.84 -3.75 6.05
C PHE A 274 15.16 -4.00 6.81
N GLY A 275 15.69 -5.22 6.78
CA GLY A 275 17.04 -5.54 7.23
C GLY A 275 18.10 -5.11 6.20
N ILE A 276 19.33 -4.94 6.68
CA ILE A 276 20.49 -4.74 5.80
C ILE A 276 21.06 -6.12 5.45
N VAL A 277 21.18 -6.40 4.15
CA VAL A 277 21.84 -7.61 3.63
C VAL A 277 23.25 -7.24 3.19
N SER A 278 24.23 -7.91 3.80
CA SER A 278 25.65 -7.68 3.52
C SER A 278 26.08 -8.28 2.17
N PRO A 279 27.10 -7.73 1.48
CA PRO A 279 27.72 -8.36 0.30
C PRO A 279 28.32 -9.76 0.53
N ASN A 280 28.42 -10.17 1.80
CA ASN A 280 28.92 -11.47 2.21
C ASN A 280 27.80 -12.46 2.57
N GLU A 281 26.54 -12.03 2.51
CA GLU A 281 25.38 -12.84 2.82
C GLU A 281 24.64 -13.22 1.53
N PRO A 282 24.46 -14.52 1.24
CA PRO A 282 23.70 -14.93 0.07
C PRO A 282 22.22 -14.65 0.29
N LEU A 283 21.54 -14.18 -0.76
CA LEU A 283 20.09 -14.08 -0.82
C LEU A 283 19.44 -15.39 -1.25
N GLY A 284 20.16 -16.22 -2.02
CA GLY A 284 19.66 -17.50 -2.52
C GLY A 284 20.59 -18.11 -3.57
N TRP A 285 20.04 -18.95 -4.42
CA TRP A 285 20.76 -19.70 -5.46
C TRP A 285 20.21 -19.38 -6.84
N ILE A 286 21.11 -19.36 -7.83
CA ILE A 286 20.78 -19.12 -9.22
C ILE A 286 21.02 -20.38 -10.05
N GLY A 287 20.11 -20.67 -10.97
CA GLY A 287 20.20 -21.80 -11.89
C GLY A 287 21.16 -21.54 -13.05
N LYS A 288 21.13 -22.44 -14.05
CA LYS A 288 22.05 -22.41 -15.21
C LYS A 288 21.96 -21.13 -16.04
N LYS A 289 20.81 -20.45 -16.02
CA LYS A 289 20.59 -19.19 -16.74
C LYS A 289 21.27 -17.99 -16.06
N GLY A 290 21.76 -18.12 -14.82
CA GLY A 290 22.43 -17.04 -14.09
C GLY A 290 21.51 -15.83 -13.90
N LEU A 291 22.09 -14.63 -13.78
CA LEU A 291 21.34 -13.39 -13.54
C LEU A 291 20.42 -12.95 -14.69
N SER A 292 20.48 -13.59 -15.86
CA SER A 292 19.59 -13.28 -16.99
C SER A 292 18.11 -13.54 -16.71
N VAL A 293 17.80 -14.16 -15.58
CA VAL A 293 16.43 -14.42 -15.13
C VAL A 293 15.84 -13.31 -14.26
N LEU A 294 16.63 -12.29 -13.98
CA LEU A 294 16.23 -11.14 -13.18
C LEU A 294 16.31 -9.89 -14.04
N ASN A 295 15.43 -8.93 -13.76
CA ASN A 295 15.58 -7.54 -14.15
C ASN A 295 15.73 -6.70 -12.88
N ALA A 296 16.62 -5.70 -12.90
CA ALA A 296 16.78 -4.76 -11.79
C ALA A 296 16.60 -3.35 -12.33
N ILE A 297 15.38 -2.82 -12.22
CA ILE A 297 14.93 -1.63 -12.92
C ILE A 297 14.91 -0.44 -11.95
N GLY A 298 15.76 0.55 -12.22
CA GLY A 298 15.78 1.80 -11.47
C GLY A 298 14.65 2.76 -11.86
N HIS A 299 14.50 3.86 -11.11
CA HIS A 299 13.47 4.88 -11.33
C HIS A 299 13.54 5.54 -12.73
N ASN A 300 14.73 5.63 -13.32
CA ASN A 300 14.98 6.11 -14.68
C ASN A 300 14.77 5.03 -15.77
N ARG A 301 14.23 3.86 -15.40
CA ARG A 301 14.06 2.67 -16.25
C ARG A 301 15.37 2.12 -16.82
N THR A 302 16.53 2.41 -16.23
CA THR A 302 17.78 1.72 -16.59
C THR A 302 17.94 0.45 -15.79
N GLU A 303 18.40 -0.60 -16.47
CA GLU A 303 18.74 -1.87 -15.85
C GLU A 303 20.13 -1.80 -15.19
N ASN A 304 20.19 -2.04 -13.89
CA ASN A 304 21.41 -1.88 -13.07
C ASN A 304 21.87 -3.19 -12.40
N MET A 305 21.66 -4.33 -13.07
CA MET A 305 21.88 -5.66 -12.49
C MET A 305 23.24 -5.83 -11.79
N GLY A 306 24.34 -5.42 -12.45
CA GLY A 306 25.70 -5.57 -11.93
C GLY A 306 26.03 -4.73 -10.68
N GLN A 307 25.24 -3.69 -10.39
CA GLN A 307 25.39 -2.88 -9.18
C GLN A 307 24.51 -3.38 -8.03
N VAL A 308 23.52 -4.22 -8.34
CA VAL A 308 22.62 -4.82 -7.36
C VAL A 308 23.14 -6.18 -6.92
N PHE A 309 23.51 -7.04 -7.87
CA PHE A 309 23.88 -8.43 -7.59
C PHE A 309 25.21 -8.86 -8.21
N GLN A 310 25.83 -9.82 -7.54
CA GLN A 310 26.96 -10.60 -8.01
C GLN A 310 26.69 -12.09 -7.73
N VAL A 311 27.27 -12.97 -8.55
CA VAL A 311 27.14 -14.42 -8.37
C VAL A 311 28.48 -14.99 -7.95
N ARG A 312 28.48 -15.79 -6.87
CA ARG A 312 29.66 -16.53 -6.38
C ARG A 312 29.22 -17.97 -6.12
N GLU A 313 29.89 -18.94 -6.74
CA GLU A 313 29.63 -20.37 -6.53
C GLU A 313 28.14 -20.77 -6.72
N GLY A 314 27.44 -20.15 -7.67
CA GLY A 314 26.02 -20.42 -7.94
C GLY A 314 25.04 -19.77 -6.95
N GLN A 315 25.53 -18.98 -6.00
CA GLN A 315 24.72 -18.19 -5.08
C GLN A 315 24.68 -16.71 -5.49
N ILE A 316 23.55 -16.07 -5.25
CA ILE A 316 23.35 -14.64 -5.52
C ILE A 316 23.61 -13.83 -4.24
N PHE A 317 24.50 -12.85 -4.36
CA PHE A 317 24.88 -11.92 -3.29
C PHE A 317 24.57 -10.49 -3.73
N PRO A 318 24.27 -9.58 -2.80
CA PRO A 318 24.31 -8.15 -3.08
C PRO A 318 25.72 -7.74 -3.54
N ALA A 319 25.82 -6.89 -4.57
CA ALA A 319 27.09 -6.30 -5.01
C ALA A 319 27.61 -5.24 -4.01
N GLN A 320 26.70 -4.64 -3.24
CA GLN A 320 26.95 -3.70 -2.14
C GLN A 320 25.95 -3.97 -1.02
N ALA A 321 26.14 -3.38 0.17
CA ALA A 321 25.16 -3.54 1.25
C ALA A 321 23.83 -2.89 0.83
N ILE A 322 22.75 -3.67 0.85
CA ILE A 322 21.42 -3.22 0.45
C ILE A 322 20.43 -3.35 1.60
N LYS A 323 19.41 -2.51 1.61
CA LYS A 323 18.19 -2.71 2.39
C LYS A 323 17.10 -3.15 1.41
N ALA A 324 16.60 -4.38 1.60
CA ALA A 324 15.55 -4.96 0.77
C ALA A 324 14.21 -4.96 1.51
N PHE A 325 13.11 -4.77 0.79
CA PHE A 325 11.77 -4.72 1.37
C PHE A 325 10.69 -5.17 0.38
N MET A 326 9.52 -5.51 0.91
CA MET A 326 8.44 -6.21 0.19
C MET A 326 8.90 -7.49 -0.52
N ILE A 327 9.86 -8.19 0.08
CA ILE A 327 10.22 -9.54 -0.31
C ILE A 327 8.99 -10.42 -0.09
N THR A 328 8.57 -11.11 -1.15
CA THR A 328 7.47 -12.07 -1.12
C THR A 328 8.00 -13.50 -1.08
N THR A 329 7.28 -14.38 -0.39
CA THR A 329 7.44 -15.85 -0.45
C THR A 329 6.38 -16.50 -1.35
N ASN A 330 5.50 -15.71 -1.97
CA ASN A 330 4.46 -16.19 -2.86
C ASN A 330 4.99 -16.22 -4.31
N PRO A 331 5.11 -17.41 -4.94
CA PRO A 331 5.65 -17.54 -6.29
C PRO A 331 4.76 -16.90 -7.37
N VAL A 332 3.46 -16.73 -7.11
CA VAL A 332 2.55 -16.05 -8.03
C VAL A 332 2.86 -14.55 -8.06
N ILE A 333 2.94 -13.92 -6.87
CA ILE A 333 3.28 -12.49 -6.74
C ILE A 333 4.67 -12.19 -7.30
N ALA A 334 5.65 -13.03 -6.96
CA ALA A 334 7.02 -12.93 -7.46
C ALA A 334 7.12 -12.90 -9.00
N LYS A 335 6.20 -13.60 -9.67
CA LYS A 335 6.13 -13.69 -11.13
C LYS A 335 5.30 -12.59 -11.78
N SER A 336 4.22 -12.15 -11.13
CA SER A 336 3.28 -11.18 -11.71
C SER A 336 3.64 -9.72 -11.41
N ASP A 337 4.42 -9.45 -10.35
CA ASP A 337 4.74 -8.10 -9.89
C ASP A 337 6.25 -7.88 -9.76
N CYS A 338 6.85 -8.27 -8.63
CA CYS A 338 8.29 -8.22 -8.41
C CYS A 338 8.70 -9.18 -7.29
N LEU A 339 9.98 -9.48 -7.22
CA LEU A 339 10.57 -10.25 -6.12
C LEU A 339 10.70 -9.41 -4.86
N PHE A 340 11.24 -8.19 -5.01
CA PHE A 340 11.38 -7.20 -3.95
C PHE A 340 11.86 -5.86 -4.51
N TYR A 341 11.90 -4.87 -3.62
CA TYR A 341 12.53 -3.58 -3.83
C TYR A 341 13.82 -3.48 -3.02
N ALA A 342 14.79 -2.71 -3.48
CA ALA A 342 16.03 -2.47 -2.74
C ALA A 342 16.55 -1.03 -2.88
N VAL A 343 17.22 -0.58 -1.83
CA VAL A 343 18.02 0.65 -1.80
C VAL A 343 19.41 0.32 -1.23
N LYS A 344 20.36 1.27 -1.31
CA LYS A 344 21.60 1.16 -0.54
C LYS A 344 21.26 1.07 0.94
N ALA A 345 22.14 0.47 1.74
CA ALA A 345 21.96 0.42 3.19
C ALA A 345 21.72 1.80 3.86
N THR A 346 22.14 2.89 3.22
CA THR A 346 21.92 4.28 3.65
C THR A 346 20.53 4.83 3.32
N GLY A 347 19.68 4.08 2.63
CA GLY A 347 18.38 4.54 2.13
C GLY A 347 18.41 5.23 0.76
N GLU A 348 19.61 5.44 0.20
CA GLU A 348 19.80 6.13 -1.09
C GLU A 348 19.64 5.19 -2.30
N PRO A 349 19.33 5.72 -3.49
CA PRO A 349 19.13 4.91 -4.69
C PRO A 349 20.38 4.12 -5.11
N ILE A 350 20.14 2.96 -5.72
CA ILE A 350 21.18 2.15 -6.38
C ILE A 350 21.27 2.60 -7.85
N PHE A 351 22.11 3.61 -8.09
CA PHE A 351 22.44 4.13 -9.43
C PHE A 351 23.49 3.31 -10.13
#